data_AF-A0A086QBA2-F1
#
_entry.id   AF-A0A086QBA2-F1
#
_cell.length_a   1.000
_cell.length_b   1.000
_cell.length_c   1.000
_cell.angle_alpha   90.00
_cell.angle_beta   90.00
_cell.angle_gamma   90.00
#
_symmetry.space_group_name_H-M   'P 1'
#
loop_
_entity.id
_entity.type
_entity.pdbx_description
1 polymer ?
#
loop_
_entity_poly.entity_id
_entity_poly.type
_entity_poly.pdbx_seq_one_letter_code
_entity_poly.pdbx_strand_id
1 'polypeptide(L)'
;VGVLINEINHIVAAGDFEVSKLTPESRSVFEELPESTRRQLLLDRDPHGNVQVAMIHTEKLLMQMTESELQKRGFQGTFLAQSHYLGYEGRSGYPSDFDATYCYGLGNVAGALIQNK
;
A
#
# COMPACT_ATOMS: atom_id res chain seq x y z
N VAL A 1 0.97 -1.70 -11.91
CA VAL A 1 0.29 -0.91 -10.84
C VAL A 1 0.91 0.47 -10.65
N GLY A 2 2.24 0.62 -10.56
CA GLY A 2 2.89 1.94 -10.41
C GLY A 2 2.49 2.97 -11.49
N VAL A 3 2.31 2.54 -12.74
CA VAL A 3 1.82 3.41 -13.84
C VAL A 3 0.42 3.97 -13.54
N LEU A 4 -0.56 3.11 -13.27
CA LEU A 4 -1.93 3.52 -12.91
C LEU A 4 -1.93 4.44 -11.67
N ILE A 5 -1.18 4.10 -10.62
CA ILE A 5 -1.10 4.92 -9.41
C ILE A 5 -0.55 6.31 -9.71
N ASN A 6 0.54 6.38 -10.48
CA ASN A 6 1.14 7.66 -10.87
C ASN A 6 0.18 8.50 -11.73
N GLU A 7 -0.52 7.86 -12.66
CA GLU A 7 -1.51 8.54 -13.50
C GLU A 7 -2.68 9.08 -12.67
N ILE A 8 -3.25 8.27 -11.76
CA ILE A 8 -4.28 8.73 -10.83
C ILE A 8 -3.74 9.91 -10.00
N ASN A 9 -2.50 9.85 -9.51
CA ASN A 9 -1.91 10.96 -8.74
C ASN A 9 -1.86 12.26 -9.55
N HIS A 10 -1.45 12.20 -10.82
CA HIS A 10 -1.45 13.38 -11.68
C HIS A 10 -2.86 13.92 -11.94
N ILE A 11 -3.84 13.04 -12.16
CA ILE A 11 -5.24 13.45 -12.39
C ILE A 11 -5.82 14.10 -11.14
N VAL A 12 -5.64 13.48 -9.97
CA VAL A 12 -6.15 13.99 -8.67
C VAL A 12 -5.47 15.31 -8.30
N ALA A 13 -4.17 15.46 -8.59
CA ALA A 13 -3.46 16.73 -8.38
C ALA A 13 -3.99 17.88 -9.26
N ALA A 14 -4.57 17.55 -10.43
CA ALA A 14 -5.13 18.52 -11.36
C ALA A 14 -6.62 18.86 -11.07
N GLY A 15 -7.29 18.13 -10.18
CA GLY A 15 -8.69 18.34 -9.80
C GLY A 15 -9.43 17.04 -9.55
N ASP A 16 -10.74 17.03 -9.80
CA ASP A 16 -11.58 15.86 -9.54
C ASP A 16 -11.24 14.69 -10.47
N PHE A 17 -11.16 13.50 -9.87
CA PHE A 17 -10.89 12.26 -10.58
C PHE A 17 -12.08 11.85 -11.45
N GLU A 18 -11.81 11.61 -12.73
CA GLU A 18 -12.77 11.03 -13.67
C GLU A 18 -12.11 9.87 -14.42
N VAL A 19 -12.80 8.73 -14.50
CA VAL A 19 -12.30 7.51 -15.18
C VAL A 19 -12.00 7.75 -16.67
N SER A 20 -12.71 8.70 -17.29
CA SER A 20 -12.51 9.16 -18.67
C SER A 20 -11.12 9.78 -18.92
N LYS A 21 -10.47 10.30 -17.87
CA LYS A 21 -9.13 10.92 -17.94
C LYS A 21 -7.99 9.89 -17.92
N LEU A 22 -8.27 8.62 -17.60
CA LEU A 22 -7.30 7.54 -17.68
C LEU A 22 -7.02 7.14 -19.13
N THR A 23 -5.77 6.82 -19.42
CA THR A 23 -5.34 6.09 -20.62
C THR A 23 -6.11 4.79 -20.77
N PRO A 24 -6.34 4.30 -22.01
CA PRO A 24 -7.08 3.06 -22.25
C PRO A 24 -6.53 1.86 -21.46
N GLU A 25 -5.20 1.74 -21.36
CA GLU A 25 -4.52 0.67 -20.65
C GLU A 25 -4.76 0.76 -19.14
N SER A 26 -4.57 1.95 -18.55
CA SER A 26 -4.84 2.18 -17.13
C SER A 26 -6.31 2.02 -16.78
N ARG A 27 -7.21 2.43 -17.68
CA ARG A 27 -8.65 2.24 -17.50
C ARG A 27 -9.03 0.76 -17.46
N SER A 28 -8.51 -0.05 -18.38
CA SER A 28 -8.73 -1.50 -18.38
C SER A 28 -8.31 -2.12 -17.05
N VAL A 29 -7.10 -1.79 -16.58
CA VAL A 29 -6.60 -2.28 -15.29
C VAL A 29 -7.47 -1.78 -14.14
N PHE A 30 -7.84 -0.50 -14.14
CA PHE A 30 -8.68 0.08 -13.09
C PHE A 30 -10.04 -0.62 -13.01
N GLU A 31 -10.69 -0.87 -14.14
CA GLU A 31 -12.00 -1.53 -14.23
C GLU A 31 -11.97 -3.01 -13.83
N GLU A 32 -10.85 -3.70 -14.05
CA GLU A 32 -10.63 -5.07 -13.57
C GLU A 32 -10.50 -5.17 -12.04
N LEU A 33 -10.12 -4.08 -11.37
CA LEU A 33 -9.95 -4.10 -9.92
C LEU A 33 -11.30 -4.14 -9.19
N PRO A 34 -11.39 -4.89 -8.07
CA PRO A 34 -12.53 -4.83 -7.17
C PRO A 34 -12.85 -3.39 -6.75
N GLU A 35 -14.14 -3.09 -6.60
CA GLU A 35 -14.62 -1.75 -6.28
C GLU A 35 -14.01 -1.18 -4.99
N SER A 36 -13.80 -2.04 -3.97
CA SER A 36 -13.12 -1.67 -2.72
C SER A 36 -11.71 -1.15 -2.98
N THR A 37 -10.95 -1.81 -3.83
CA THR A 37 -9.57 -1.43 -4.18
C THR A 37 -9.56 -0.15 -5.01
N ARG A 38 -10.48 0.00 -5.97
CA ARG A 38 -10.64 1.25 -6.72
C ARG A 38 -10.87 2.44 -5.79
N ARG A 39 -11.80 2.30 -4.81
CA ARG A 39 -12.05 3.35 -3.81
C ARG A 39 -10.81 3.68 -2.97
N GLN A 40 -10.04 2.67 -2.58
CA GLN A 40 -8.79 2.87 -1.81
C GLN A 40 -7.71 3.62 -2.60
N LEU A 41 -7.60 3.39 -3.92
CA LEU A 41 -6.68 4.13 -4.78
C LEU A 41 -7.04 5.61 -4.94
N LEU A 42 -8.31 5.96 -4.68
CA LEU A 42 -8.83 7.33 -4.76
C LEU A 42 -8.90 8.03 -3.40
N LEU A 43 -8.43 7.41 -2.31
CA LEU A 43 -8.33 8.07 -1.00
C LEU A 43 -7.43 9.30 -1.04
N ASP A 44 -7.65 10.21 -0.09
CA ASP A 44 -6.82 11.41 0.04
C ASP A 44 -5.34 11.07 0.15
N ARG A 45 -4.52 11.91 -0.50
CA ARG A 45 -3.07 11.77 -0.48
C ARG A 45 -2.51 12.21 0.87
N ASP A 46 -1.35 11.66 1.22
CA ASP A 46 -0.60 12.12 2.39
C ASP A 46 -0.08 13.57 2.17
N PRO A 47 0.47 14.25 3.20
CA PRO A 47 1.00 15.60 3.06
C PRO A 47 2.13 15.76 2.02
N HIS A 48 2.72 14.67 1.56
CA HIS A 48 3.75 14.64 0.54
C HIS A 48 3.20 14.34 -0.87
N GLY A 49 1.87 14.16 -1.00
CA GLY A 49 1.20 13.87 -2.27
C GLY A 49 1.16 12.38 -2.64
N ASN A 50 1.57 11.48 -1.75
CA ASN A 50 1.58 10.05 -2.04
C ASN A 50 0.23 9.39 -1.73
N VAL A 51 -0.06 8.30 -2.43
CA VAL A 51 -1.17 7.41 -2.05
C VAL A 51 -0.86 6.81 -0.68
N GLN A 52 -1.87 6.74 0.19
CA GLN A 52 -1.75 6.07 1.48
C GLN A 52 -1.72 4.54 1.28
N VAL A 53 -0.57 4.01 0.86
CA VAL A 53 -0.39 2.57 0.55
C VAL A 53 -0.74 1.67 1.72
N ALA A 54 -0.47 2.12 2.95
CA ALA A 54 -0.85 1.39 4.17
C ALA A 54 -2.37 1.22 4.33
N MET A 55 -3.18 2.07 3.69
CA MET A 55 -4.65 1.98 3.70
C MET A 55 -5.20 1.11 2.56
N ILE A 56 -4.34 0.63 1.66
CA ILE A 56 -4.72 -0.30 0.59
C ILE A 56 -4.69 -1.71 1.14
N HIS A 57 -5.85 -2.35 1.24
CA HIS A 57 -6.02 -3.72 1.71
C HIS A 57 -5.62 -4.73 0.62
N THR A 58 -4.33 -4.78 0.31
CA THR A 58 -3.76 -5.61 -0.76
C THR A 58 -4.01 -7.09 -0.53
N GLU A 59 -4.01 -7.52 0.73
CA GLU A 59 -4.36 -8.88 1.12
C GLU A 59 -5.81 -9.24 0.74
N LYS A 60 -6.76 -8.32 0.91
CA LYS A 60 -8.15 -8.51 0.51
C LYS A 60 -8.32 -8.47 -1.01
N LEU A 61 -7.56 -7.61 -1.69
CA LEU A 61 -7.50 -7.60 -3.16
C LEU A 61 -7.09 -8.98 -3.70
N LEU A 62 -6.01 -9.55 -3.18
CA LEU A 62 -5.53 -10.88 -3.62
C LEU A 62 -6.58 -11.97 -3.34
N MET A 63 -7.24 -11.92 -2.19
CA MET A 63 -8.33 -12.85 -1.87
C MET A 63 -9.47 -12.76 -2.89
N GLN A 64 -9.98 -11.55 -3.16
CA GLN A 64 -11.10 -11.33 -4.08
C GLN A 64 -10.76 -11.72 -5.53
N MET A 65 -9.55 -11.41 -5.99
CA MET A 65 -9.08 -11.79 -7.32
C MET A 65 -8.92 -13.31 -7.43
N THR A 66 -8.38 -13.96 -6.39
CA THR A 66 -8.24 -15.42 -6.35
C THR A 66 -9.61 -16.10 -6.36
N GLU A 67 -10.55 -15.63 -5.56
CA GLU A 67 -11.93 -16.15 -5.54
C GLU A 67 -12.60 -16.02 -6.91
N SER A 68 -12.47 -14.85 -7.55
CA SER A 68 -13.00 -14.62 -8.90
C SER A 68 -12.36 -15.55 -9.93
N GLU A 69 -11.06 -15.80 -9.83
CA GLU A 69 -10.35 -16.70 -10.74
C GLU A 69 -10.73 -18.18 -10.50
N LEU A 70 -10.91 -18.61 -9.26
CA LEU A 70 -11.37 -19.96 -8.92
C LEU A 70 -12.78 -20.21 -9.48
N GLN A 71 -13.67 -19.23 -9.38
CA GLN A 71 -15.00 -19.29 -10.00
C GLN A 71 -14.91 -19.44 -11.53
N LYS A 72 -14.08 -18.64 -12.20
CA LYS A 72 -13.85 -18.74 -13.65
C LYS A 72 -13.35 -20.13 -14.09
N ARG A 73 -12.54 -20.78 -13.26
CA ARG A 73 -11.99 -22.13 -13.53
C ARG A 73 -12.94 -23.26 -13.15
N GLY A 74 -14.12 -22.96 -12.60
CA GLY A 74 -15.09 -23.98 -12.18
C GLY A 74 -14.61 -24.82 -11.00
N PHE A 75 -13.83 -24.22 -10.08
CA PHE A 75 -13.36 -24.90 -8.88
C PHE A 75 -14.52 -25.42 -8.04
N GLN A 76 -14.49 -26.70 -7.66
CA GLN A 76 -15.59 -27.39 -6.96
C GLN A 76 -15.45 -27.36 -5.42
N GLY A 77 -14.32 -26.89 -4.90
CA GLY A 77 -14.08 -26.81 -3.46
C GLY A 77 -14.52 -25.48 -2.86
N THR A 78 -14.43 -25.36 -1.54
CA THR A 78 -14.67 -24.10 -0.82
C THR A 78 -13.35 -23.39 -0.58
N PHE A 79 -13.27 -22.12 -0.97
CA PHE A 79 -12.14 -21.24 -0.65
C PHE A 79 -12.49 -20.37 0.55
N LEU A 80 -11.83 -20.60 1.68
CA LEU A 80 -12.03 -19.85 2.93
C LEU A 80 -10.75 -19.10 3.28
N ALA A 81 -10.57 -17.92 2.71
CA ALA A 81 -9.42 -17.08 2.99
C ALA A 81 -9.68 -16.14 4.17
N GLN A 82 -8.67 -16.00 5.02
CA GLN A 82 -8.64 -15.08 6.14
C GLN A 82 -7.43 -14.17 5.99
N SER A 83 -7.66 -12.86 6.11
CA SER A 83 -6.59 -11.89 6.03
C SER A 83 -6.17 -11.37 7.41
N HIS A 84 -4.91 -10.99 7.50
CA HIS A 84 -4.30 -10.35 8.67
C HIS A 84 -3.51 -9.13 8.19
N TYR A 85 -3.58 -8.05 8.96
CA TYR A 85 -2.79 -6.86 8.72
C TYR A 85 -2.09 -6.49 10.03
N LEU A 86 -0.83 -6.95 10.14
CA LEU A 86 0.00 -6.78 11.33
C LEU A 86 1.12 -5.79 11.00
N GLY A 87 1.06 -4.58 11.55
CA GLY A 87 2.02 -3.53 11.31
C GLY A 87 2.14 -2.54 12.46
N TYR A 88 1.02 -1.97 12.92
CA TYR A 88 1.03 -0.94 13.97
C TYR A 88 1.50 -1.48 15.32
N GLU A 89 1.14 -2.72 15.65
CA GLU A 89 1.57 -3.41 16.87
C GLU A 89 3.08 -3.59 16.98
N GLY A 90 3.79 -3.61 15.85
CA GLY A 90 5.26 -3.78 15.83
C GLY A 90 6.05 -2.48 16.01
N ARG A 91 5.43 -1.30 15.86
CA ARG A 91 6.15 -0.02 15.82
C ARG A 91 6.52 0.56 17.19
N SER A 92 5.84 0.12 18.23
CA SER A 92 6.04 0.62 19.60
C SER A 92 6.21 -0.53 20.61
N GLY A 93 6.68 -1.67 20.13
CA GLY A 93 7.12 -2.77 20.99
C GLY A 93 8.49 -2.49 21.62
N TYR A 94 8.88 -3.34 22.57
CA TYR A 94 10.24 -3.29 23.12
C TYR A 94 11.27 -3.58 22.03
N PRO A 95 12.37 -2.80 21.95
CA PRO A 95 13.44 -3.09 20.99
C PRO A 95 14.12 -4.41 21.35
N SER A 96 14.61 -5.08 20.31
CA SER A 96 15.51 -6.23 20.51
C SER A 96 16.86 -5.77 21.09
N ASP A 97 17.64 -6.69 21.66
CA ASP A 97 19.02 -6.38 22.11
C ASP A 97 19.88 -5.79 20.99
N PHE A 98 19.63 -6.25 19.75
CA PHE A 98 20.26 -5.70 18.55
C PHE A 98 19.89 -4.23 18.34
N ASP A 99 18.59 -3.91 18.30
CA ASP A 99 18.11 -2.54 18.06
C ASP A 99 18.52 -1.61 19.20
N ALA A 100 18.46 -2.07 20.45
CA ALA A 100 18.88 -1.29 21.61
C ALA A 100 20.37 -0.92 21.53
N THR A 101 21.23 -1.89 21.23
CA THR A 101 22.67 -1.66 21.07
C THR A 101 22.96 -0.77 19.88
N TYR A 102 22.30 -1.02 18.75
CA TYR A 102 22.49 -0.26 17.51
C TYR A 102 22.07 1.20 17.67
N CYS A 103 20.87 1.47 18.17
CA CYS A 103 20.36 2.83 18.36
C CYS A 103 21.17 3.60 19.40
N TYR A 104 21.64 2.95 20.47
CA TYR A 104 22.57 3.57 21.41
C TYR A 104 23.90 3.94 20.75
N GLY A 105 24.45 3.05 19.92
CA GLY A 105 25.66 3.30 19.14
C GLY A 105 25.51 4.48 18.18
N LEU A 106 24.41 4.55 17.43
CA LEU A 106 24.10 5.66 16.52
C LEU A 106 24.11 7.02 17.23
N GLY A 107 23.47 7.10 18.40
CA GLY A 107 23.44 8.33 19.20
C GLY A 107 24.83 8.77 19.66
N ASN A 108 25.65 7.82 20.13
CA ASN A 108 27.03 8.12 20.54
C ASN A 108 27.89 8.63 19.38
N VAL A 109 27.82 7.96 18.22
CA VAL A 109 28.57 8.37 17.03
C VAL A 109 28.13 9.76 16.55
N ALA A 110 26.83 10.04 16.51
CA ALA A 110 26.32 11.36 16.15
C ALA A 110 26.87 12.46 17.08
N GLY A 111 26.90 12.22 18.39
CA GLY A 111 27.51 13.13 19.36
C GLY A 111 29.00 13.37 19.11
N ALA A 112 29.76 12.29 18.87
CA ALA A 112 31.18 12.39 18.55
C ALA A 112 31.44 13.15 17.24
N LEU A 113 30.60 12.98 16.22
CA LEU A 113 30.69 13.71 14.95
C LEU A 113 30.41 15.21 15.12
N ILE A 114 29.44 15.59 15.95
CA ILE A 114 29.17 17.00 16.26
C ILE A 114 30.35 17.63 17.03
N GLN A 115 30.99 16.86 17.92
CA GLN A 115 32.11 17.33 18.72
C GLN A 115 33.41 17.46 17.90
N ASN A 116 33.65 16.55 16.96
CA ASN A 116 34.81 16.59 16.06
C ASN A 116 34.55 17.56 14.90
N LYS A 117 34.71 18.86 15.18
CA LYS A 117 34.81 19.89 14.14
C LYS A 117 36.13 19.77 13.38
#